data_AF-A5Z404-F1
#
_entry.id   AF-A5Z404-F1
#
_cell.length_a   1.000
_cell.length_b   1.000
_cell.length_c   1.000
_cell.angle_alpha   90.00
_cell.angle_beta   90.00
_cell.angle_gamma   90.00
#
_symmetry.space_group_name_H-M   'P 1'
#
loop_
_entity.id
_entity.type
_entity.pdbx_description
1 polymer ?
#
loop_
_entity_poly.entity_id
_entity_poly.type
_entity_poly.pdbx_seq_one_letter_code
_entity_poly.pdbx_strand_id
1 'polypeptide(L)' 'MEDNKMTNNQFKGIIKMIIALIRNDTPKEELIEYLTELIKE' A
#
# COMPACT_ATOMS: atom_id res chain seq x y z
N MET A 1 -10.02 19.18 15.65
CA MET A 1 -10.14 18.12 14.64
C MET A 1 -8.74 17.60 14.42
N GLU A 2 -8.48 16.32 14.72
CA GLU A 2 -7.17 15.72 14.43
C GLU A 2 -6.90 15.85 12.93
N ASP A 3 -5.75 16.41 12.59
CA ASP A 3 -5.30 16.54 11.22
C ASP A 3 -4.94 15.12 10.76
N ASN A 4 -5.90 14.41 10.16
CA ASN A 4 -5.75 13.03 9.63
C ASN A 4 -4.83 12.98 8.39
N LYS A 5 -3.74 13.75 8.39
CA LYS A 5 -2.75 13.77 7.33
C LYS A 5 -1.79 12.63 7.51
N MET A 6 -1.68 11.81 6.48
CA MET A 6 -0.65 10.80 6.36
C MET A 6 0.73 11.44 6.51
N THR A 7 1.54 10.92 7.42
CA THR A 7 2.93 11.36 7.57
C THR A 7 3.78 10.87 6.40
N ASN A 8 4.86 11.58 6.08
CA ASN A 8 5.82 11.15 5.07
C ASN A 8 6.41 9.75 5.35
N ASN A 9 6.51 9.35 6.62
CA ASN A 9 7.00 8.03 7.01
C ASN A 9 5.99 6.94 6.70
N GLN A 10 4.70 7.19 6.96
CA GLN A 10 3.62 6.28 6.58
C GLN A 10 3.56 6.12 5.05
N PHE A 11 3.64 7.21 4.29
CA PHE A 11 3.68 7.16 2.83
C PHE A 11 4.87 6.33 2.32
N LYS A 12 6.08 6.57 2.83
CA LYS A 12 7.27 5.79 2.48
C LYS A 12 7.12 4.31 2.83
N GLY A 13 6.41 3.99 3.91
CA GLY A 13 6.09 2.61 4.32
C GLY A 13 5.23 1.89 3.28
N ILE A 14 4.16 2.54 2.83
CA ILE A 14 3.25 2.01 1.80
C ILE A 14 4.01 1.73 0.49
N ILE A 15 4.85 2.68 0.05
CA ILE A 15 5.66 2.50 -1.18
C ILE A 15 6.63 1.32 -1.05
N LYS A 16 7.29 1.15 0.10
CA LYS A 16 8.20 0.00 0.34
C LYS A 16 7.48 -1.33 0.25
N MET A 17 6.25 -1.41 0.80
CA MET A 17 5.42 -2.61 0.74
C MET A 17 5.04 -2.96 -0.70
N ILE A 18 4.59 -1.98 -1.49
CA ILE A 18 4.26 -2.17 -2.91
C ILE A 18 5.49 -2.68 -3.68
N ILE A 19 6.67 -2.08 -3.47
CA ILE A 19 7.91 -2.53 -4.09
C ILE A 19 8.25 -3.98 -3.70
N ALA A 20 8.05 -4.36 -2.44
CA ALA A 20 8.33 -5.72 -1.98
C ALA A 20 7.41 -6.75 -2.66
N LEU A 21 6.12 -6.43 -2.81
CA LEU A 21 5.16 -7.30 -3.49
C LEU A 21 5.52 -7.46 -4.99
N ILE A 22 5.89 -6.36 -5.66
CA ILE A 22 6.35 -6.41 -7.05
C ILE A 22 7.63 -7.25 -7.18
N ARG A 23 8.58 -7.10 -6.25
CA ARG A 23 9.85 -7.86 -6.26
C ARG A 23 9.69 -9.36 -6.00
N ASN A 24 8.59 -9.76 -5.37
CA ASN A 24 8.27 -11.16 -5.11
C ASN A 24 7.53 -11.82 -6.28
N ASP A 25 7.46 -11.15 -7.44
CA ASP A 25 6.71 -11.60 -8.62
C ASP A 25 5.25 -11.95 -8.28
N THR A 26 4.66 -11.24 -7.31
CA THR A 26 3.24 -11.40 -6.97
C THR A 26 2.39 -11.13 -8.21
N PRO A 27 1.46 -12.02 -8.58
CA PRO A 27 0.58 -11.81 -9.72
C PRO A 27 -0.12 -10.46 -9.63
N LYS A 28 -0.20 -9.75 -10.77
CA LYS A 28 -0.76 -8.39 -10.80
C LYS A 28 -2.20 -8.36 -10.27
N GLU A 29 -2.98 -9.41 -10.50
CA GLU A 29 -4.36 -9.55 -10.04
C GLU A 29 -4.42 -9.61 -8.52
N GLU A 30 -3.57 -10.44 -7.89
CA GLU A 30 -3.47 -10.56 -6.43
C GLU A 30 -3.00 -9.25 -5.79
N LEU A 31 -2.03 -8.58 -6.43
CA LEU A 31 -1.55 -7.27 -5.99
C LEU A 31 -2.68 -6.22 -6.02
N ILE A 32 -3.46 -6.17 -7.10
CA ILE A 32 -4.57 -5.23 -7.25
C ILE A 32 -5.67 -5.53 -6.24
N GLU A 33 -6.02 -6.79 -6.04
CA GLU A 33 -7.02 -7.21 -5.05
C GLU A 33 -6.59 -6.80 -3.63
N TYR A 34 -5.36 -7.12 -3.24
CA TYR A 34 -4.81 -6.76 -1.93
C TYR A 34 -4.80 -5.23 -1.70
N LEU A 35 -4.33 -4.47 -2.69
CA LEU A 35 -4.31 -3.01 -2.59
C LEU A 35 -5.71 -2.40 -2.58
N THR A 36 -6.68 -3.02 -3.26
CA THR A 36 -8.08 -2.60 -3.25
C THR A 36 -8.74 -2.85 -1.89
N GLU A 37 -8.48 -4.00 -1.28
CA GLU A 37 -8.96 -4.32 0.07
C GLU A 37 -8.36 -3.37 1.12
N LEU A 38 -7.08 -2.98 0.98
CA LEU A 38 -6.42 -2.04 1.89
C LEU A 38 -7.02 -0.61 1.90
N ILE A 39 -7.69 -0.22 0.82
CA ILE A 39 -8.30 1.11 0.68
C ILE A 39 -9.83 1.10 0.81
N LYS A 40 -10.43 -0.09 1.01
CA LYS A 40 -11.85 -0.17 1.39
C LYS A 40 -11.99 0.32 2.83
N GLU A 41 -12.97 1.21 3.03
CA GLU A 41 -13.39 1.71 4.34
C GLU A 41 -13.88 0.59 5.26
#